data_AF-A0A1U9USY8-F1
#
_entry.id   AF-A0A1U9USY8-F1
#
_cell.length_a   1.000
_cell.length_b   1.000
_cell.length_c   1.000
_cell.angle_alpha   90.00
_cell.angle_beta   90.00
_cell.angle_gamma   90.00
#
_symmetry.space_group_name_H-M   'P 1'
#
loop_
_entity.id
_entity.type
_entity.pdbx_description
1 polymer ?
#
loop_
_entity_poly.entity_id
_entity_poly.type
_entity_poly.pdbx_seq_one_letter_code
_entity_poly.pdbx_strand_id
1 'polypeptide(L)' 'MYSCKIVGSGVHDRDDAYGTAHLVKRTALAEGIDTMEVKRVLHGDNGTRLKAATLLAMLHWLWGSSPRTRARA' A
#
# COMPACT_ATOMS: atom_id res chain seq x y z
N MET A 1 2.45 20.09 1.74
CA MET A 1 1.15 20.01 1.07
C MET A 1 0.88 18.54 0.73
N TYR A 2 -0.35 18.05 0.88
CA TYR A 2 -0.75 16.69 0.47
C TYR A 2 -1.92 16.80 -0.52
N SER A 3 -1.94 15.96 -1.55
CA SER A 3 -3.02 15.91 -2.56
C SER A 3 -3.92 14.71 -2.30
N CYS A 4 -5.24 14.88 -2.42
CA CYS A 4 -6.23 13.80 -2.35
C CYS A 4 -6.37 13.03 -3.69
N LYS A 5 -5.31 13.00 -4.51
CA LYS A 5 -5.30 12.30 -5.80
C LYS A 5 -5.58 10.81 -5.58
N ILE A 6 -6.53 10.26 -6.34
CA ILE A 6 -6.72 8.81 -6.46
C ILE A 6 -5.66 8.29 -7.43
N VAL A 7 -4.78 7.41 -6.94
CA VAL A 7 -3.63 6.88 -7.71
C VAL A 7 -3.84 5.46 -8.22
N GLY A 8 -4.87 4.75 -7.75
CA GLY A 8 -5.19 3.40 -8.22
C GLY A 8 -6.56 2.92 -7.74
N SER A 9 -7.23 2.11 -8.56
CA SER A 9 -8.45 1.39 -8.21
C SER A 9 -8.48 0.02 -8.91
N GLY A 10 -9.21 -0.93 -8.35
CA GLY A 10 -9.38 -2.26 -8.94
C GLY A 10 -10.68 -2.89 -8.48
N VAL A 11 -11.40 -3.49 -9.42
CA VAL A 11 -12.62 -4.26 -9.15
C VAL A 11 -12.24 -5.73 -9.21
N HIS A 12 -12.54 -6.46 -8.15
CA HIS A 12 -12.30 -7.90 -8.07
C HIS A 12 -13.60 -8.57 -7.62
N ASP A 13 -13.86 -9.75 -8.18
CA ASP A 13 -15.05 -10.56 -7.85
C ASP A 13 -15.08 -10.96 -6.36
N ARG A 14 -13.89 -11.10 -5.76
CA ARG A 14 -13.71 -11.32 -4.33
C ARG A 14 -12.79 -10.29 -3.73
N ASP A 15 -13.11 -9.91 -2.51
CA ASP A 15 -12.28 -9.04 -1.69
C ASP A 15 -11.13 -9.87 -1.08
N ASP A 16 -10.01 -9.93 -1.79
CA ASP A 16 -8.85 -10.73 -1.41
C ASP A 16 -7.56 -9.90 -1.23
N ALA A 17 -6.63 -10.42 -0.43
CA ALA A 17 -5.36 -9.77 -0.16
C ALA A 17 -4.42 -9.76 -1.38
N TYR A 18 -4.58 -10.73 -2.29
CA TYR A 18 -3.75 -10.84 -3.50
C TYR A 18 -4.10 -9.77 -4.53
N GLY A 19 -5.39 -9.56 -4.82
CA GLY A 19 -5.84 -8.47 -5.70
C GLY A 19 -5.45 -7.10 -5.15
N THR A 20 -5.57 -6.93 -3.84
CA THR A 20 -5.09 -5.71 -3.16
C THR A 20 -3.58 -5.53 -3.30
N ALA A 21 -2.78 -6.57 -3.09
CA ALA A 21 -1.32 -6.50 -3.24
C ALA A 21 -0.90 -6.21 -4.68
N HIS A 22 -1.58 -6.78 -5.67
CA HIS A 22 -1.36 -6.49 -7.08
C HIS A 22 -1.67 -5.04 -7.43
N LEU A 23 -2.79 -4.50 -6.91
CA LEU A 23 -3.16 -3.11 -7.11
C LEU A 23 -2.10 -2.17 -6.50
N VAL A 24 -1.67 -2.43 -5.27
CA VAL A 24 -0.62 -1.64 -4.60
C VAL A 24 0.68 -1.66 -5.38
N LYS A 25 1.12 -2.84 -5.85
CA LYS A 25 2.34 -2.97 -6.66
C LYS A 25 2.27 -2.17 -7.94
N ARG A 26 1.19 -2.32 -8.72
CA ARG A 26 1.03 -1.59 -10.00
C ARG A 26 0.99 -0.09 -9.78
N THR A 27 0.28 0.35 -8.75
CA THR A 27 0.16 1.77 -8.41
C THR A 27 1.52 2.34 -7.97
N ALA A 28 2.26 1.60 -7.15
CA ALA A 28 3.57 2.05 -6.67
C ALA A 28 4.57 2.20 -7.81
N LEU A 29 4.61 1.24 -8.75
CA LEU A 29 5.49 1.32 -9.92
C LEU A 29 5.07 2.43 -10.89
N ALA A 30 3.77 2.63 -11.11
CA ALA A 30 3.27 3.69 -11.99
C ALA A 30 3.53 5.10 -11.44
N GLU A 31 3.52 5.27 -10.12
CA GLU A 31 3.85 6.52 -9.44
C GLU A 31 5.36 6.64 -9.12
N GLY A 32 6.18 5.66 -9.52
CA GLY A 32 7.63 5.63 -9.30
C GLY A 32 8.06 5.56 -7.83
N ILE A 33 7.17 5.09 -6.94
CA ILE A 33 7.35 5.09 -5.47
C ILE A 33 8.56 4.25 -5.04
N ASP A 34 8.88 3.19 -5.78
CA ASP A 34 10.03 2.31 -5.52
C ASP A 34 11.38 3.01 -5.73
N THR A 35 11.42 3.99 -6.64
CA THR A 35 12.63 4.79 -6.93
C THR A 35 12.71 6.10 -6.14
N MET A 36 11.69 6.44 -5.35
CA MET A 36 11.68 7.70 -4.60
C MET A 36 12.64 7.63 -3.39
N GLU A 37 13.52 8.63 -3.29
CA GLU A 37 14.37 8.82 -2.11
C GLU A 37 13.54 9.10 -0.84
N VAL A 38 12.41 9.82 -1.00
CA VAL A 38 11.44 10.06 0.08
C VAL A 38 10.38 8.97 0.09
N LYS A 39 10.55 8.03 1.01
CA LYS A 39 9.64 6.92 1.24
C LYS A 39 8.24 7.40 1.64
N ARG A 40 7.22 7.09 0.83
CA ARG A 40 5.82 7.44 1.13
C ARG A 40 5.24 6.52 2.21
N VAL A 41 4.32 7.06 3.01
CA VAL A 41 3.62 6.33 4.06
C VAL A 41 2.29 5.84 3.52
N LEU A 42 2.06 4.53 3.58
CA LEU A 42 0.72 3.97 3.37
C LEU A 42 -0.06 4.07 4.68
N HIS A 43 -1.12 4.87 4.68
CA HIS A 43 -2.11 4.84 5.74
C HIS A 43 -3.27 3.96 5.29
N GLY A 44 -3.30 2.74 5.79
CA GLY A 44 -4.47 1.89 5.70
C GLY A 44 -5.28 2.00 6.99
N ASP A 45 -6.60 1.92 6.90
CA ASP A 45 -7.36 1.56 8.09
C ASP A 45 -6.89 0.17 8.54
N ASN A 46 -6.84 -0.11 9.85
CA ASN A 46 -6.35 -1.40 10.35
C ASN A 46 -7.34 -2.56 10.10
N GLY A 47 -8.10 -2.49 9.00
CA GLY A 47 -8.95 -3.56 8.53
C GLY A 47 -8.16 -4.86 8.37
N THR A 48 -8.86 -5.99 8.54
CA THR A 48 -8.31 -7.35 8.48
C THR A 48 -7.44 -7.64 7.24
N ARG A 49 -7.66 -6.90 6.15
CA ARG A 49 -6.94 -6.99 4.87
C ARG A 49 -5.49 -6.52 4.91
N LEU A 50 -5.19 -5.40 5.60
CA LEU A 50 -3.80 -4.92 5.71
C LEU A 50 -2.93 -5.77 6.62
N LYS A 51 -3.56 -6.60 7.44
CA LYS A 51 -2.89 -7.62 8.26
C LYS A 51 -2.60 -8.91 7.50
N ALA A 52 -3.10 -9.07 6.27
CA ALA A 52 -2.80 -10.25 5.47
C ALA A 52 -1.30 -10.29 5.14
N ALA A 53 -0.67 -11.44 5.41
CA ALA A 53 0.78 -11.62 5.23
C ALA A 53 1.24 -11.27 3.80
N THR A 54 0.42 -11.52 2.78
CA THR A 54 0.70 -11.17 1.37
C THR A 54 0.84 -9.66 1.18
N LEU A 55 -0.05 -8.86 1.76
CA LEU A 55 0.04 -7.41 1.63
C LEU A 55 1.22 -6.88 2.44
N LEU A 56 1.43 -7.39 3.65
CA LEU A 56 2.59 -7.02 4.46
C LEU A 56 3.91 -7.34 3.76
N ALA A 57 4.02 -8.49 3.10
CA ALA A 57 5.19 -8.86 2.29
C ALA A 57 5.38 -7.92 1.10
N MET A 58 4.30 -7.52 0.42
CA MET A 58 4.38 -6.54 -0.66
C MET A 58 4.84 -5.17 -0.17
N LEU A 59 4.36 -4.76 1.00
CA LEU A 59 4.77 -3.51 1.64
C LEU A 59 6.24 -3.59 2.08
N HIS A 60 6.71 -4.72 2.58
CA HIS A 60 8.14 -4.93 2.82
C HIS A 60 8.96 -4.88 1.53
N TRP A 61 8.47 -5.45 0.43
CA TRP A 61 9.17 -5.42 -0.85
C TRP A 61 9.36 -4.00 -1.39
N LEU A 62 8.32 -3.16 -1.34
CA LEU A 62 8.36 -1.79 -1.85
C LEU A 62 9.30 -0.87 -1.07
N TRP A 63 9.60 -1.22 0.18
CA TRP A 63 9.96 -0.22 1.17
C TRP A 63 11.02 -0.70 2.17
N GLY A 64 11.33 -1.99 2.25
CA GLY A 64 12.37 -2.54 3.13
C GLY A 64 12.05 -2.49 4.64
N SER A 65 10.93 -1.88 5.05
CA SER A 65 10.46 -1.86 6.45
C SER A 65 8.94 -1.66 6.52
N SER A 66 8.31 -2.29 7.53
CA SER A 66 6.86 -2.30 7.75
C SER A 66 6.28 -0.88 7.80
N PRO A 67 5.12 -0.61 7.18
CA PRO A 67 4.49 0.70 7.28
C PRO A 67 4.16 1.02 8.73
N ARG A 68 4.73 2.10 9.26
CA ARG A 68 4.44 2.58 10.61
C ARG A 68 3.03 3.18 10.65
N THR A 69 2.09 2.50 11.29
CA THR A 69 0.85 3.14 11.75
C THR A 69 1.22 4.14 12.83
N ARG A 70 0.96 5.44 12.62
CA ARG A 70 1.07 6.42 13.71
C ARG A 70 -0.08 6.15 14.67
N ALA A 71 0.22 5.77 15.92
CA ALA A 71 -0.78 5.77 16.98
C ALA A 71 -1.35 7.20 17.09
N ARG A 72 -2.67 7.31 17.11
CA ARG A 72 -3.39 8.59 17.23
C ARG A 72 -2.91 9.28 18.52
N ALA A 73 -2.38 10.49 18.40
CA ALA A 73 -2.26 11.42 19.52
C ALA A 73 -3.64 12.06 19.77
#